data_AF-A0A2E9ES65-F1
#
_entry.id   AF-A0A2E9ES65-F1
#
_cell.length_a   1.000
_cell.length_b   1.000
_cell.length_c   1.000
_cell.angle_alpha   90.00
_cell.angle_beta   90.00
_cell.angle_gamma   90.00
#
_symmetry.space_group_name_H-M   'P 1'
#
loop_
_entity.id
_entity.type
_entity.pdbx_description
1 polymer ?
#
loop_
_entity_poly.entity_id
_entity_poly.type
_entity_poly.pdbx_seq_one_letter_code
_entity_poly.pdbx_strand_id
1 'polypeptide(L)' 'MKWLVIYFYLSGVWIAGDFVHPEGWSSIQYATEKECITHMNYANENLQKSDRFANNAKAVCMAHKPGPFTPAPKF' A
#
# COMPACT_ATOMS: atom_id res chain seq x y z
N MET A 1 13.12 -8.74 5.82
CA MET A 1 11.91 -7.98 6.21
C MET A 1 11.41 -7.19 5.02
N LYS A 2 10.09 -7.11 4.84
CA LYS A 2 9.41 -6.31 3.80
C LYS A 2 8.24 -5.56 4.42
N TRP A 3 7.79 -4.53 3.73
CA TRP A 3 6.68 -3.67 4.16
C TRP A 3 5.56 -3.73 3.15
N LEU A 4 4.36 -4.11 3.60
CA LEU A 4 3.14 -3.96 2.83
C LEU A 4 2.62 -2.54 3.02
N VAL A 5 2.55 -1.80 1.93
CA VAL A 5 2.12 -0.40 1.89
C VAL A 5 0.89 -0.30 1.00
N ILE A 6 -0.17 0.35 1.48
CA ILE A 6 -1.32 0.70 0.65
C ILE A 6 -1.12 2.15 0.19
N TYR A 7 -1.14 2.38 -1.11
CA TYR A 7 -1.12 3.71 -1.70
C TYR A 7 -2.53 4.10 -2.14
N PHE A 8 -2.88 5.36 -1.94
CA PHE A 8 -4.13 5.96 -2.40
C PHE A 8 -3.86 7.05 -3.44
N TYR A 9 -4.65 7.07 -4.51
CA TYR A 9 -4.59 8.13 -5.50
C TYR A 9 -5.50 9.29 -5.09
N LEU A 10 -4.89 10.41 -4.71
CA LEU A 10 -5.56 11.59 -4.17
C LEU A 10 -5.05 12.82 -4.93
N SER A 11 -5.96 13.60 -5.51
CA SER A 11 -5.63 14.87 -6.18
C SER A 11 -4.50 14.79 -7.21
N GLY A 12 -4.44 13.70 -7.98
CA GLY A 12 -3.45 13.52 -9.04
C GLY A 12 -2.14 12.85 -8.61
N VAL A 13 -1.99 12.49 -7.34
CA VAL A 13 -0.76 11.89 -6.80
C VAL A 13 -1.06 10.64 -5.98
N TRP A 14 -0.13 9.69 -5.97
CA TRP A 14 -0.20 8.52 -5.10
C TRP A 14 0.45 8.82 -3.75
N ILE A 15 -0.27 8.58 -2.67
CA ILE A 15 0.15 8.86 -1.29
C ILE A 15 0.07 7.57 -0.48
N ALA A 16 1.11 7.25 0.28
CA ALA A 16 1.08 6.10 1.17
C ALA A 16 0.03 6.30 2.29
N GLY A 17 -0.70 5.23 2.64
CA GLY A 17 -1.74 5.23 3.66
C GLY A 17 -1.28 5.72 5.02
N ASP A 18 0.01 5.51 5.34
CA ASP A 18 0.69 6.06 6.52
C ASP A 18 0.51 7.59 6.66
N PHE A 19 0.33 8.33 5.56
CA PHE A 19 0.16 9.79 5.55
C PHE A 19 -1.27 10.26 5.29
N VAL A 20 -2.18 9.37 4.90
CA VAL A 20 -3.58 9.72 4.60
C VAL A 20 -4.43 9.61 5.86
N HIS A 21 -4.36 8.45 6.53
CA HIS A 21 -5.06 8.19 7.78
C HIS A 21 -4.32 7.05 8.51
N PRO A 22 -3.32 7.36 9.36
CA PRO A 22 -2.43 6.35 9.92
C PRO A 22 -3.17 5.29 10.75
N GLU A 23 -4.25 5.70 11.40
CA GLU A 23 -5.23 4.81 12.05
C GLU A 23 -5.92 3.96 10.97
N GLY A 24 -5.53 2.68 10.86
CA GLY A 24 -6.15 1.69 9.98
C GLY A 24 -5.47 1.44 8.63
N TRP A 25 -4.60 2.36 8.16
CA TRP A 25 -3.90 2.23 6.85
C TRP A 25 -2.38 2.29 6.94
N SER A 26 -1.83 2.19 8.16
CA SER A 26 -0.39 2.11 8.38
C SER A 26 0.25 0.91 7.70
N SER A 27 1.48 1.07 7.22
CA SER A 27 2.26 -0.01 6.63
C SER A 27 2.50 -1.16 7.62
N ILE A 28 2.40 -2.39 7.13
CA ILE A 28 2.56 -3.62 7.92
C ILE A 28 3.89 -4.27 7.57
N GLN A 29 4.66 -4.66 8.58
CA GLN A 29 5.94 -5.34 8.39
C GLN A 29 5.76 -6.87 8.35
N TYR A 30 6.43 -7.52 7.41
CA TYR A 30 6.51 -8.97 7.30
C TYR A 30 7.97 -9.45 7.37
N ALA A 31 8.18 -10.64 7.93
CA ALA A 31 9.51 -11.22 8.07
C ALA A 31 10.10 -11.56 6.69
N THR A 32 9.29 -12.18 5.83
CA THR A 32 9.70 -12.66 4.52
C THR A 32 9.05 -11.90 3.36
N GLU A 33 9.68 -11.96 2.19
CA GLU A 33 9.12 -11.43 0.95
C GLU A 33 7.88 -12.20 0.51
N LYS A 34 7.90 -13.53 0.67
CA LYS A 34 6.77 -14.39 0.34
C LYS A 34 5.51 -13.99 1.10
N GLU A 35 5.61 -13.81 2.41
CA GLU A 35 4.47 -13.37 3.23
C GLU A 35 3.93 -12.02 2.78
N CYS A 36 4.81 -11.04 2.55
CA CYS A 36 4.39 -9.73 2.05
C CYS A 36 3.63 -9.86 0.74
N ILE A 37 4.18 -10.58 -0.26
CA ILE A 37 3.55 -10.74 -1.58
C ILE A 37 2.20 -11.43 -1.47
N THR A 38 2.08 -12.46 -0.62
CA THR A 38 0.80 -13.13 -0.37
C THR A 38 -0.27 -12.15 0.14
N HIS A 39 0.08 -11.32 1.14
CA HIS A 39 -0.86 -10.33 1.69
C HIS A 39 -1.11 -9.16 0.74
N MET A 40 -0.13 -8.77 -0.07
CA MET A 40 -0.27 -7.78 -1.14
C MET A 40 -1.28 -8.23 -2.19
N ASN A 41 -1.20 -9.48 -2.62
CA ASN A 41 -2.14 -10.05 -3.59
C ASN A 41 -3.56 -10.12 -3.01
N TYR A 42 -3.69 -10.61 -1.77
CA TYR A 42 -4.97 -10.62 -1.06
C TYR A 42 -5.56 -9.20 -0.93
N ALA A 43 -4.76 -8.22 -0.52
CA ALA A 43 -5.21 -6.83 -0.40
C ALA A 43 -5.66 -6.27 -1.75
N ASN A 44 -4.85 -6.43 -2.80
CA ASN A 44 -5.20 -5.94 -4.14
C ASN A 44 -6.47 -6.61 -4.68
N GLU A 45 -6.65 -7.92 -4.50
CA GLU A 45 -7.87 -8.60 -4.92
C GLU A 45 -9.13 -7.98 -4.27
N ASN A 46 -9.07 -7.68 -2.98
CA ASN A 46 -10.20 -7.08 -2.26
C ASN A 46 -10.39 -5.59 -2.60
N LEU A 47 -9.30 -4.83 -2.80
CA LEU A 47 -9.37 -3.44 -3.25
C LEU A 47 -10.03 -3.34 -4.65
N GLN A 48 -9.70 -4.24 -5.56
CA GLN A 48 -10.29 -4.30 -6.90
C GLN A 48 -11.77 -4.68 -6.91
N LYS A 49 -12.24 -5.41 -5.89
CA LYS A 49 -13.66 -5.74 -5.71
C LYS A 49 -14.49 -4.60 -5.09
N SER A 50 -13.84 -3.53 -4.63
CA SER A 50 -14.50 -2.40 -3.98
C SER A 50 -14.75 -1.26 -4.95
N ASP A 51 -16.01 -0.83 -5.09
CA ASP A 51 -16.40 0.33 -5.90
C ASP A 51 -15.65 1.61 -5.51
N ARG A 52 -15.28 1.73 -4.23
CA ARG A 52 -14.58 2.91 -3.69
C ARG A 52 -13.08 2.91 -3.97
N PHE A 53 -12.47 1.73 -4.13
CA PHE A 53 -11.03 1.55 -4.08
C PHE A 53 -10.39 0.96 -5.34
N ALA A 54 -11.19 0.37 -6.25
CA ALA A 54 -10.68 -0.37 -7.39
C ALA A 54 -9.71 0.43 -8.28
N ASN A 55 -9.95 1.74 -8.44
CA ASN A 55 -9.18 2.58 -9.36
C ASN A 55 -8.24 3.58 -8.67
N ASN A 56 -8.22 3.61 -7.34
CA ASN A 56 -7.57 4.66 -6.56
C ASN A 56 -6.90 4.13 -5.29
N ALA A 57 -6.75 2.81 -5.13
CA ALA A 57 -5.93 2.20 -4.09
C ALA A 57 -5.15 1.00 -4.63
N LYS A 58 -3.90 0.85 -4.18
CA LYS A 58 -3.02 -0.28 -4.58
C LYS A 58 -2.08 -0.66 -3.45
N ALA A 59 -2.01 -1.95 -3.14
CA ALA A 59 -1.08 -2.51 -2.17
C ALA A 59 0.24 -2.90 -2.84
N VAL A 60 1.37 -2.63 -2.19
CA VAL A 60 2.72 -2.85 -2.70
C VAL A 60 3.62 -3.41 -1.60
N CYS A 61 4.47 -4.37 -1.96
CA CYS A 61 5.57 -4.80 -1.12
C CYS A 61 6.83 -3.96 -1.37
N MET A 62 7.33 -3.31 -0.33
CA MET A 62 8.53 -2.48 -0.36
C MET A 62 9.63 -3.01 0.55
N ALA A 63 10.87 -2.64 0.26
CA ALA A 63 12.02 -2.97 1.11
C ALA A 63 12.05 -2.15 2.41
N HIS A 64 11.47 -0.95 2.40
CA HIS A 64 11.48 -0.01 3.52
C HIS A 64 10.07 0.54 3.78
N LYS A 65 9.81 0.96 5.03
CA LYS A 65 8.59 1.70 5.37
C LYS A 65 8.62 3.06 4.65
N PRO A 66 7.52 3.53 4.05
CA PRO A 66 7.49 4.85 3.43
C PRO A 66 7.74 5.95 4.47
N GLY A 67 8.63 6.87 4.15
CA GLY A 67 8.84 8.12 4.86
C GLY A 67 8.18 9.31 4.15
N PRO A 68 8.14 10.50 4.77
CA PRO A 68 7.46 11.68 4.23
C PRO A 68 7.92 12.12 2.83
N PHE A 69 9.13 11.71 2.43
CA PHE A 69 9.74 12.03 1.14
C PHE A 69 9.95 10.80 0.26
N THR A 70 9.44 9.62 0.66
CA THR A 70 9.54 8.43 -0.18
C THR A 70 8.59 8.59 -1.36
N PRO A 71 9.10 8.62 -2.61
CA PRO A 71 8.24 8.73 -3.77
C PRO A 71 7.39 7.47 -3.89
N ALA A 72 6.13 7.65 -4.28
CA ALA A 72 5.29 6.53 -4.62
C ALA A 72 5.87 5.75 -5.81
N PRO A 73 5.68 4.42 -5.85
CA PRO A 73 6.00 3.62 -7.03
C PRO A 73 5.27 4.14 -8.28
N LYS A 74 5.83 3.87 -9.46
CA LYS A 74 5.10 4.05 -10.71
C LYS A 74 4.10 2.91 -10.86
N PHE A 75 2.82 3.23 -11.01
CA PHE A 75 1.71 2.29 -10.93
C PHE A 75 1.09 1.90 -12.24
#